data_AF-A0A0G4N3W5-F1
#
_entry.id   AF-A0A0G4N3W5-F1
#
_cell.length_a   1.000
_cell.length_b   1.000
_cell.length_c   1.000
_cell.angle_alpha   90.00
_cell.angle_beta   90.00
_cell.angle_gamma   90.00
#
_symmetry.space_group_name_H-M   'P 1'
#
loop_
_entity.id
_entity.type
_entity.pdbx_description
1 polymer ?
#
loop_
_entity_poly.entity_id
_entity_poly.type
_entity_poly.pdbx_seq_one_letter_code
_entity_poly.pdbx_strand_id
1 'polypeptide(L)'
;MSQGREAAGRAEEQQLISMAKAAARTSTLQHYVMSSLPPASIVSRGKLPVPHFDFKHAAFQWTEESLPDLAAKTTRVWVSFYPSNPAYGGAMKIVPLPGSDVYAWIQPSRQDAILPIAGDVSHNVGVVVEGILEAGPKSFGKVAVVITDYLNMTDVVKRRWSEQFPDLHQLLPEDTMTLEVLGVQDKVRGYKQALKGVKGLLV
;
A
#
# COMPACT_ATOMS: atom_id res chain seq x y z
N MET A 1 -13.19 15.29 -14.85
CA MET A 1 -13.73 14.43 -13.76
C MET A 1 -14.77 15.23 -13.01
N SER A 2 -16.08 14.91 -13.12
CA SER A 2 -17.17 15.78 -12.67
C SER A 2 -17.73 15.50 -11.27
N GLN A 3 -17.35 14.39 -10.60
CA GLN A 3 -18.03 13.93 -9.36
C GLN A 3 -17.17 13.93 -8.07
N GLY A 4 -15.94 14.43 -8.12
CA GLY A 4 -15.09 14.61 -6.92
C GLY A 4 -14.59 13.29 -6.28
N ARG A 5 -13.93 13.43 -5.12
CA ARG A 5 -13.21 12.31 -4.44
C ARG A 5 -14.16 11.28 -3.84
N GLU A 6 -15.29 11.71 -3.31
CA GLU A 6 -16.26 10.79 -2.69
C GLU A 6 -16.95 9.89 -3.72
N ALA A 7 -17.38 10.44 -4.86
CA ALA A 7 -18.02 9.62 -5.89
C ALA A 7 -17.04 8.61 -6.47
N ALA A 8 -15.77 9.00 -6.65
CA ALA A 8 -14.71 8.07 -7.06
C ALA A 8 -14.52 6.95 -6.02
N GLY A 9 -14.51 7.29 -4.73
CA GLY A 9 -14.42 6.32 -3.65
C GLY A 9 -15.60 5.35 -3.58
N ARG A 10 -16.83 5.84 -3.69
CA ARG A 10 -18.04 4.99 -3.76
C ARG A 10 -18.04 4.07 -4.98
N ALA A 11 -17.55 4.56 -6.13
CA ALA A 11 -17.42 3.74 -7.33
C ALA A 11 -16.39 2.61 -7.13
N GLU A 12 -15.26 2.92 -6.52
CA GLU A 12 -14.22 1.93 -6.16
C GLU A 12 -14.74 0.90 -5.15
N GLU A 13 -15.41 1.34 -4.09
CA GLU A 13 -16.05 0.47 -3.10
C GLU A 13 -17.01 -0.51 -3.78
N GLN A 14 -17.90 -0.01 -4.64
CA GLN A 14 -18.85 -0.83 -5.36
C GLN A 14 -18.16 -1.84 -6.30
N GLN A 15 -17.05 -1.47 -6.92
CA GLN A 15 -16.25 -2.40 -7.73
C GLN A 15 -15.65 -3.53 -6.88
N LEU A 16 -15.08 -3.20 -5.72
CA LEU A 16 -14.52 -4.17 -4.78
C LEU A 16 -15.58 -5.14 -4.25
N ILE A 17 -16.75 -4.62 -3.88
CA ILE A 17 -17.92 -5.43 -3.47
C ILE A 17 -18.37 -6.36 -4.60
N SER A 18 -18.39 -5.86 -5.84
CA SER A 18 -18.79 -6.67 -7.01
C SER A 18 -17.81 -7.81 -7.27
N MET A 19 -16.50 -7.56 -7.11
CA MET A 19 -15.46 -8.60 -7.18
C MET A 19 -15.62 -9.62 -6.05
N ALA A 20 -15.87 -9.18 -4.81
CA ALA A 20 -16.11 -10.09 -3.69
C ALA A 20 -17.34 -10.99 -3.94
N LYS A 21 -18.45 -10.44 -4.44
CA LYS A 21 -19.63 -11.23 -4.83
C LYS A 21 -19.32 -12.25 -5.92
N ALA A 22 -18.51 -11.90 -6.92
CA ALA A 22 -18.10 -12.83 -7.97
C ALA A 22 -17.20 -13.94 -7.43
N ALA A 23 -16.25 -13.58 -6.57
CA ALA A 23 -15.35 -14.50 -5.89
C ALA A 23 -16.12 -15.51 -5.01
N ALA A 24 -17.11 -15.05 -4.24
CA ALA A 24 -17.95 -15.90 -3.41
C ALA A 24 -18.79 -16.91 -4.23
N ARG A 25 -19.21 -16.56 -5.45
CA ARG A 25 -19.92 -17.50 -6.35
C ARG A 25 -19.01 -18.48 -7.08
N THR A 26 -17.69 -18.30 -6.97
CA THR A 26 -16.71 -19.17 -7.64
C THR A 26 -16.37 -20.35 -6.73
N SER A 27 -17.04 -21.49 -6.96
CA SER A 27 -16.93 -22.68 -6.08
C SER A 27 -15.52 -23.26 -5.97
N THR A 28 -14.68 -23.06 -6.99
CA THR A 28 -13.30 -23.56 -7.02
C THR A 28 -12.29 -22.61 -6.36
N LEU A 29 -12.68 -21.38 -6.01
CA LEU A 29 -11.77 -20.38 -5.44
C LEU A 29 -11.31 -20.82 -4.04
N GLN A 30 -10.01 -21.04 -3.88
CA GLN A 30 -9.42 -21.48 -2.60
C GLN A 30 -8.94 -20.33 -1.71
N HIS A 31 -8.58 -19.20 -2.32
CA HIS A 31 -7.97 -18.06 -1.63
C HIS A 31 -8.31 -16.79 -2.39
N TYR A 32 -8.80 -15.77 -1.68
CA TYR A 32 -9.04 -14.45 -2.25
C TYR A 32 -7.99 -13.46 -1.74
N VAL A 33 -7.23 -12.84 -2.64
CA VAL A 33 -6.24 -11.82 -2.26
C VAL A 33 -6.77 -10.47 -2.67
N MET A 34 -7.01 -9.58 -1.71
CA MET A 34 -7.65 -8.29 -1.93
C MET A 34 -6.69 -7.15 -1.61
N SER A 35 -6.41 -6.27 -2.57
CA SER A 35 -5.76 -5.00 -2.27
C SER A 35 -6.73 -4.08 -1.53
N SER A 36 -6.35 -3.70 -0.31
CA SER A 36 -7.09 -2.77 0.54
C SER A 36 -6.12 -1.79 1.20
N LEU A 37 -6.60 -0.93 2.08
CA LEU A 37 -5.81 0.06 2.82
C LEU A 37 -6.32 0.18 4.27
N PRO A 38 -5.52 0.73 5.19
CA PRO A 38 -5.92 0.89 6.59
C PRO A 38 -7.18 1.75 6.77
N PRO A 39 -8.00 1.50 7.80
CA PRO A 39 -9.15 2.34 8.12
C PRO A 39 -8.71 3.66 8.76
N ALA A 40 -8.27 4.63 7.96
CA ALA A 40 -7.72 5.89 8.42
C ALA A 40 -8.68 6.65 9.34
N SER A 41 -9.98 6.67 9.01
CA SER A 41 -11.01 7.31 9.83
C SER A 41 -11.18 6.62 11.18
N ILE A 42 -11.09 5.28 11.26
CA ILE A 42 -11.20 4.55 12.53
C ILE A 42 -9.95 4.79 13.39
N VAL A 43 -8.77 4.59 12.81
CA VAL A 43 -7.49 4.72 13.53
C VAL A 43 -7.27 6.16 14.03
N SER A 44 -7.67 7.15 13.24
CA SER A 44 -7.55 8.57 13.63
C SER A 44 -8.71 9.08 14.48
N ARG A 45 -9.70 8.24 14.81
CA ARG A 45 -10.94 8.65 15.50
C ARG A 45 -11.63 9.83 14.80
N GLY A 46 -11.70 9.75 13.47
CA GLY A 46 -12.32 10.74 12.59
C GLY A 46 -11.50 12.00 12.31
N LYS A 47 -10.29 12.14 12.88
CA LYS A 47 -9.49 13.36 12.74
C LYS A 47 -8.78 13.48 11.39
N LEU A 48 -8.40 12.36 10.79
CA LEU A 48 -7.62 12.29 9.55
C LEU A 48 -8.28 11.30 8.58
N PRO A 49 -9.48 11.62 8.06
CA PRO A 49 -10.12 10.78 7.06
C PRO A 49 -9.29 10.78 5.77
N VAL A 50 -9.12 9.60 5.18
CA VAL A 50 -8.39 9.43 3.93
C VAL A 50 -9.32 8.65 3.00
N PRO A 51 -10.14 9.34 2.17
CA PRO A 51 -11.25 8.69 1.47
C PRO A 51 -10.86 7.44 0.68
N HIS A 52 -9.79 7.49 -0.12
CA HIS A 52 -9.31 6.33 -0.89
C HIS A 52 -8.78 5.16 -0.04
N PHE A 53 -8.47 5.39 1.24
CA PHE A 53 -8.17 4.32 2.20
C PHE A 53 -9.46 3.77 2.79
N ASP A 54 -10.31 4.67 3.28
CA ASP A 54 -11.54 4.34 3.98
C ASP A 54 -12.52 3.57 3.09
N PHE A 55 -12.69 3.94 1.81
CA PHE A 55 -13.57 3.22 0.89
C PHE A 55 -13.07 1.81 0.54
N LYS A 56 -11.74 1.60 0.45
CA LYS A 56 -11.17 0.26 0.29
C LYS A 56 -11.36 -0.60 1.54
N HIS A 57 -11.32 0.01 2.71
CA HIS A 57 -11.61 -0.67 3.97
C HIS A 57 -13.08 -1.03 4.09
N ALA A 58 -13.99 -0.09 3.80
CA ALA A 58 -15.44 -0.28 3.83
C ALA A 58 -15.89 -1.45 2.95
N ALA A 59 -15.32 -1.59 1.75
CA ALA A 59 -15.61 -2.73 0.88
C ALA A 59 -15.23 -4.09 1.50
N PHE A 60 -14.13 -4.13 2.28
CA PHE A 60 -13.74 -5.34 2.98
C PHE A 60 -14.63 -5.58 4.22
N GLN A 61 -14.97 -4.55 5.00
CA GLN A 61 -15.93 -4.68 6.09
C GLN A 61 -17.26 -5.25 5.61
N TRP A 62 -17.78 -4.73 4.49
CA TRP A 62 -18.97 -5.29 3.85
C TRP A 62 -18.79 -6.77 3.49
N THR A 63 -17.61 -7.17 3.02
CA THR A 63 -17.28 -8.57 2.69
C THR A 63 -17.25 -9.45 3.94
N GLU A 64 -16.67 -8.97 5.04
CA GLU A 64 -16.68 -9.68 6.33
C GLU A 64 -18.10 -9.91 6.85
N GLU A 65 -18.94 -8.88 6.78
CA GLU A 65 -20.33 -8.94 7.26
C GLU A 65 -21.25 -9.76 6.35
N SER A 66 -21.10 -9.63 5.02
CA SER A 66 -22.04 -10.19 4.05
C SER A 66 -21.61 -11.52 3.44
N LEU A 67 -20.29 -11.81 3.44
CA LEU A 67 -19.70 -12.98 2.80
C LEU A 67 -18.64 -13.63 3.71
N PRO A 68 -19.01 -14.07 4.93
CA PRO A 68 -18.06 -14.54 5.95
C PRO A 68 -17.20 -15.72 5.46
N ASP A 69 -17.75 -16.62 4.64
CA ASP A 69 -16.99 -17.75 4.08
C ASP A 69 -15.89 -17.30 3.09
N LEU A 70 -16.13 -16.22 2.35
CA LEU A 70 -15.10 -15.62 1.50
C LEU A 70 -14.07 -14.90 2.36
N ALA A 71 -14.53 -14.09 3.33
CA ALA A 71 -13.65 -13.34 4.23
C ALA A 71 -12.70 -14.26 5.01
N ALA A 72 -13.19 -15.42 5.47
CA ALA A 72 -12.41 -16.44 6.16
C ALA A 72 -11.26 -17.02 5.36
N LYS A 73 -11.29 -16.93 4.02
CA LYS A 73 -10.19 -17.33 3.11
C LYS A 73 -9.62 -16.14 2.34
N THR A 74 -9.81 -14.92 2.85
CA THR A 74 -9.28 -13.70 2.25
C THR A 74 -8.01 -13.25 2.95
N THR A 75 -7.00 -12.86 2.18
CA THR A 75 -5.84 -12.10 2.69
C THR A 75 -5.87 -10.71 2.08
N ARG A 76 -5.73 -9.69 2.93
CA ARG A 76 -5.61 -8.31 2.46
C ARG A 76 -4.16 -7.97 2.17
N VAL A 77 -3.91 -7.19 1.13
CA VAL A 77 -2.58 -6.64 0.83
C VAL A 77 -2.64 -5.13 0.91
N TRP A 78 -1.81 -4.56 1.78
CA TRP A 78 -1.63 -3.13 1.93
C TRP A 78 -0.31 -2.73 1.30
N VAL A 79 -0.38 -2.05 0.16
CA VAL A 79 0.82 -1.53 -0.50
C VAL A 79 1.07 -0.11 0.00
N SER A 80 2.21 0.11 0.64
CA SER A 80 2.61 1.43 1.19
C SER A 80 3.01 2.40 0.08
N PHE A 81 3.73 3.49 0.36
CA PHE A 81 3.96 4.57 -0.61
C PHE A 81 4.90 4.18 -1.77
N TYR A 82 4.56 4.61 -2.98
CA TYR A 82 5.19 4.13 -4.21
C TYR A 82 6.33 5.09 -4.59
N PRO A 83 7.56 4.62 -4.85
CA PRO A 83 8.64 5.46 -5.35
C PRO A 83 8.34 6.14 -6.69
N SER A 84 7.42 5.58 -7.49
CA SER A 84 6.93 6.19 -8.72
C SER A 84 6.11 7.47 -8.50
N ASN A 85 5.50 7.64 -7.32
CA ASN A 85 4.72 8.85 -7.01
C ASN A 85 5.59 10.12 -7.05
N PRO A 86 6.73 10.21 -6.33
CA PRO A 86 7.61 11.36 -6.42
C PRO A 86 8.36 11.47 -7.75
N ALA A 87 8.47 10.39 -8.53
CA ALA A 87 9.10 10.44 -9.85
C ALA A 87 8.16 11.01 -10.93
N TYR A 88 6.87 10.62 -10.92
CA TYR A 88 5.94 10.85 -12.03
C TYR A 88 4.59 11.43 -11.63
N GLY A 89 4.20 11.29 -10.37
CA GLY A 89 2.84 11.54 -9.92
C GLY A 89 2.55 13.02 -9.74
N GLY A 90 2.18 13.74 -10.81
CA GLY A 90 1.59 15.09 -10.77
C GLY A 90 1.98 15.96 -9.56
N ALA A 91 1.02 16.23 -8.68
CA ALA A 91 1.20 17.06 -7.48
C ALA A 91 2.14 16.47 -6.39
N MET A 92 2.53 15.20 -6.52
CA MET A 92 3.51 14.54 -5.67
C MET A 92 4.91 14.50 -6.29
N LYS A 93 5.09 14.97 -7.52
CA LYS A 93 6.37 14.90 -8.23
C LYS A 93 7.42 15.80 -7.58
N ILE A 94 8.65 15.30 -7.47
CA ILE A 94 9.84 16.08 -7.14
C ILE A 94 10.21 16.90 -8.37
N VAL A 95 10.31 18.22 -8.21
CA VAL A 95 10.53 19.16 -9.32
C VAL A 95 11.83 19.92 -9.14
N PRO A 96 12.55 20.26 -10.23
CA PRO A 96 13.69 21.15 -10.15
C PRO A 96 13.23 22.55 -9.69
N LEU A 97 14.00 23.19 -8.81
CA LEU A 97 13.73 24.55 -8.38
C LEU A 97 14.38 25.53 -9.40
N PRO A 98 13.59 26.37 -10.10
CA PRO A 98 14.12 27.26 -11.13
C PRO A 98 15.25 28.16 -10.61
N GLY A 99 16.34 28.25 -11.36
CA GLY A 99 17.52 29.06 -10.99
C GLY A 99 18.46 28.40 -9.98
N SER A 100 18.35 27.09 -9.77
CA SER A 100 19.23 26.34 -8.87
C SER A 100 19.48 24.91 -9.35
N ASP A 101 20.52 24.26 -8.81
CA ASP A 101 20.82 22.84 -9.04
C ASP A 101 20.12 21.91 -8.02
N VAL A 102 19.09 22.42 -7.32
CA VAL A 102 18.38 21.65 -6.30
C VAL A 102 16.96 21.28 -6.72
N TYR A 103 16.45 20.23 -6.09
CA TYR A 103 15.09 19.72 -6.31
C TYR A 103 14.24 19.98 -5.06
N ALA A 104 12.96 20.24 -5.28
CA ALA A 104 11.98 20.47 -4.23
C ALA A 104 10.89 19.39 -4.25
N TRP A 105 10.51 18.95 -3.05
CA TRP A 105 9.32 18.12 -2.84
C TRP A 105 8.35 18.84 -1.91
N ILE A 106 7.39 19.56 -2.50
CA ILE A 106 6.47 20.39 -1.75
C ILE A 106 5.26 19.52 -1.36
N GLN A 107 5.22 19.08 -0.10
CA GLN A 107 4.15 18.25 0.44
C GLN A 107 3.59 18.86 1.73
N PRO A 108 2.28 18.68 2.03
CA PRO A 108 1.66 19.15 3.28
C PRO A 108 2.03 18.23 4.45
N SER A 109 3.32 18.09 4.73
CA SER A 109 3.86 17.21 5.75
C SER A 109 5.03 17.87 6.45
N ARG A 110 5.36 17.40 7.65
CA ARG A 110 6.60 17.81 8.31
C ARG A 110 7.78 17.17 7.59
N GLN A 111 8.91 17.88 7.54
CA GLN A 111 10.13 17.38 6.91
C GLN A 111 10.68 16.08 7.53
N ASP A 112 10.37 15.85 8.81
CA ASP A 112 10.78 14.69 9.61
C ASP A 112 9.70 13.60 9.71
N ALA A 113 8.54 13.79 9.08
CA ALA A 113 7.48 12.78 9.08
C ALA A 113 7.94 11.51 8.36
N ILE A 114 7.70 10.34 8.97
CA ILE A 114 8.06 9.06 8.37
C ILE A 114 7.03 8.62 7.33
N LEU A 115 7.54 8.17 6.20
CA LEU A 115 6.81 7.62 5.08
C LEU A 115 7.23 6.15 4.87
N PRO A 116 6.27 5.21 4.94
CA PRO A 116 6.54 3.83 4.58
C PRO A 116 6.57 3.64 3.07
N ILE A 117 7.59 2.95 2.58
CA ILE A 117 7.87 2.82 1.16
C ILE A 117 7.71 1.37 0.73
N ALA A 118 6.99 1.14 -0.36
CA ALA A 118 6.71 -0.20 -0.89
C ALA A 118 7.84 -0.76 -1.76
N GLY A 119 8.88 0.06 -2.03
CA GLY A 119 9.99 -0.32 -2.89
C GLY A 119 9.59 -0.42 -4.37
N ASP A 120 10.20 -1.35 -5.10
CA ASP A 120 9.86 -1.60 -6.52
C ASP A 120 8.52 -2.31 -6.62
N VAL A 121 7.41 -1.55 -6.61
CA VAL A 121 6.05 -2.08 -6.64
C VAL A 121 5.81 -3.02 -7.81
N SER A 122 6.44 -2.78 -8.97
CA SER A 122 6.28 -3.60 -10.17
C SER A 122 6.79 -5.04 -9.98
N HIS A 123 7.74 -5.22 -9.06
CA HIS A 123 8.32 -6.51 -8.67
C HIS A 123 7.74 -7.02 -7.35
N ASN A 124 7.74 -6.17 -6.32
CA ASN A 124 7.44 -6.55 -4.94
C ASN A 124 6.00 -7.01 -4.74
N VAL A 125 5.02 -6.42 -5.42
CA VAL A 125 3.62 -6.84 -5.26
C VAL A 125 3.44 -8.28 -5.74
N GLY A 126 4.04 -8.65 -6.86
CA GLY A 126 4.00 -10.02 -7.36
C GLY A 126 4.64 -11.01 -6.38
N VAL A 127 5.84 -10.69 -5.88
CA VAL A 127 6.56 -11.51 -4.89
C VAL A 127 5.75 -11.69 -3.60
N VAL A 128 5.13 -10.62 -3.09
CA VAL A 128 4.31 -10.70 -1.87
C VAL A 128 3.04 -11.51 -2.10
N VAL A 129 2.36 -11.32 -3.22
CA VAL A 129 1.17 -12.11 -3.57
C VAL A 129 1.51 -13.58 -3.74
N GLU A 130 2.63 -13.90 -4.38
CA GLU A 130 3.14 -15.28 -4.47
C GLU A 130 3.37 -15.88 -3.07
N GLY A 131 4.07 -15.17 -2.19
CA GLY A 131 4.29 -15.63 -0.80
C GLY A 131 2.99 -15.82 -0.01
N ILE A 132 1.98 -14.97 -0.24
CA ILE A 132 0.63 -15.14 0.35
C ILE A 132 0.00 -16.45 -0.14
N LEU A 133 0.05 -16.73 -1.43
CA LEU A 133 -0.52 -17.94 -2.02
C LEU A 133 0.22 -19.21 -1.55
N GLU A 134 1.56 -19.15 -1.44
CA GLU A 134 2.38 -20.25 -0.91
C GLU A 134 2.10 -20.52 0.57
N ALA A 135 1.86 -19.46 1.37
CA ALA A 135 1.48 -19.60 2.78
C ALA A 135 0.10 -20.25 2.95
N GLY A 136 -0.78 -20.16 1.95
CA GLY A 136 -2.09 -20.79 1.91
C GLY A 136 -2.92 -20.44 3.16
N PRO A 137 -3.51 -21.44 3.86
CA PRO A 137 -4.35 -21.21 5.04
C PRO A 137 -3.72 -20.37 6.16
N LYS A 138 -2.38 -20.30 6.26
CA LYS A 138 -1.71 -19.48 7.29
C LYS A 138 -1.92 -17.99 7.08
N SER A 139 -2.22 -17.56 5.85
CA SER A 139 -2.43 -16.16 5.49
C SER A 139 -3.90 -15.73 5.55
N PHE A 140 -4.82 -16.67 5.76
CA PHE A 140 -6.25 -16.41 5.77
C PHE A 140 -6.63 -15.47 6.92
N GLY A 141 -7.46 -14.47 6.63
CA GLY A 141 -7.85 -13.42 7.56
C GLY A 141 -6.76 -12.39 7.86
N LYS A 142 -5.55 -12.55 7.32
CA LYS A 142 -4.40 -11.67 7.63
C LYS A 142 -4.26 -10.51 6.66
N VAL A 143 -3.44 -9.55 7.07
CA VAL A 143 -3.01 -8.40 6.29
C VAL A 143 -1.51 -8.53 6.01
N ALA A 144 -1.15 -8.65 4.74
CA ALA A 144 0.23 -8.52 4.29
C ALA A 144 0.53 -7.05 3.98
N VAL A 145 1.52 -6.47 4.64
CA VAL A 145 1.88 -5.06 4.46
C VAL A 145 3.18 -4.97 3.66
N VAL A 146 3.12 -4.39 2.47
CA VAL A 146 4.26 -4.25 1.56
C VAL A 146 5.04 -2.99 1.92
N ILE A 147 6.06 -3.16 2.75
CA ILE A 147 6.99 -2.10 3.14
C ILE A 147 8.40 -2.67 3.08
N THR A 148 9.28 -1.96 2.39
CA THR A 148 10.70 -2.29 2.30
C THR A 148 11.55 -1.30 3.08
N ASP A 149 11.10 -0.06 3.20
CA ASP A 149 11.86 1.02 3.84
C ASP A 149 10.92 1.96 4.59
N TYR A 150 11.44 2.52 5.68
CA TYR A 150 10.86 3.67 6.36
C TYR A 150 11.79 4.86 6.16
N LEU A 151 11.31 5.90 5.47
CA LEU A 151 12.10 7.09 5.15
C LEU A 151 11.34 8.30 5.64
N ASN A 152 12.00 9.27 6.28
CA ASN A 152 11.35 10.56 6.48
C ASN A 152 11.22 11.33 5.15
N MET A 153 10.36 12.34 5.11
CA MET A 153 10.12 13.14 3.90
C MET A 153 11.41 13.73 3.31
N THR A 154 12.32 14.16 4.19
CA THR A 154 13.62 14.69 3.80
C THR A 154 14.50 13.61 3.15
N ASP A 155 14.48 12.39 3.67
CA ASP A 155 15.26 11.26 3.19
C ASP A 155 14.79 10.72 1.84
N VAL A 156 13.50 10.84 1.53
CA VAL A 156 12.99 10.57 0.18
C VAL A 156 13.65 11.51 -0.85
N VAL A 157 13.96 12.76 -0.44
CA VAL A 157 14.66 13.74 -1.28
C VAL A 157 16.19 13.57 -1.20
N LYS A 158 16.74 13.25 -0.01
CA LYS A 158 18.19 13.25 0.29
C LYS A 158 18.90 11.92 0.06
N ARG A 159 18.32 10.78 0.44
CA ARG A 159 19.04 9.49 0.54
C ARG A 159 19.11 8.79 -0.82
N ARG A 160 20.20 8.11 -1.27
CA ARG A 160 21.55 7.76 -0.74
C ARG A 160 21.75 7.75 0.80
N TRP A 161 21.41 6.60 1.41
CA TRP A 161 21.85 5.94 2.68
C TRP A 161 21.47 6.47 4.10
N SER A 162 21.09 5.45 4.90
CA SER A 162 21.14 5.16 6.35
C SER A 162 20.36 5.96 7.39
N GLU A 163 19.41 5.25 8.03
CA GLU A 163 18.95 5.20 9.43
C GLU A 163 17.44 4.86 9.52
N GLN A 164 17.08 4.07 10.53
CA GLN A 164 15.82 3.31 10.71
C GLN A 164 14.68 4.13 11.39
N PHE A 165 13.59 3.46 11.86
CA PHE A 165 12.36 3.91 12.57
C PHE A 165 11.14 4.25 11.67
N PRO A 166 9.88 4.19 12.16
CA PRO A 166 9.14 3.24 13.00
C PRO A 166 8.07 2.46 12.21
N ASP A 167 7.57 1.35 12.77
CA ASP A 167 7.04 0.22 12.01
C ASP A 167 5.48 0.15 11.89
N LEU A 168 4.91 0.24 10.68
CA LEU A 168 3.48 -0.03 10.40
C LEU A 168 3.05 -1.44 10.75
N HIS A 169 3.96 -2.40 10.92
CA HIS A 169 3.58 -3.72 11.42
C HIS A 169 2.93 -3.63 12.83
N GLN A 170 3.05 -2.50 13.52
CA GLN A 170 2.45 -2.25 14.83
C GLN A 170 1.01 -1.72 14.79
N LEU A 171 0.44 -1.40 13.62
CA LEU A 171 -0.95 -0.88 13.56
C LEU A 171 -2.00 -1.95 13.84
N LEU A 172 -1.74 -3.19 13.41
CA LEU A 172 -2.59 -4.37 13.66
C LEU A 172 -1.67 -5.58 13.93
N PRO A 173 -0.97 -5.62 15.07
CA PRO A 173 0.13 -6.57 15.29
C PRO A 173 -0.33 -8.03 15.22
N GLU A 174 -1.53 -8.34 15.72
CA GLU A 174 -2.10 -9.69 15.72
C GLU A 174 -2.51 -10.19 14.32
N ASP A 175 -2.71 -9.26 13.38
CA ASP A 175 -3.24 -9.54 12.05
C ASP A 175 -2.26 -9.21 10.92
N THR A 176 -1.03 -8.77 11.26
CA THR A 176 -0.02 -8.38 10.28
C THR A 176 0.95 -9.51 9.99
N MET A 177 1.14 -9.84 8.71
CA MET A 177 2.25 -10.67 8.24
C MET A 177 3.36 -9.78 7.68
N THR A 178 4.56 -9.89 8.24
CA THR A 178 5.75 -9.20 7.72
C THR A 178 6.31 -9.94 6.51
N LEU A 179 7.19 -9.28 5.75
CA LEU A 179 7.91 -9.92 4.64
C LEU A 179 8.80 -11.07 5.10
N GLU A 180 9.30 -10.99 6.34
CA GLU A 180 10.06 -12.05 6.99
C GLU A 180 9.16 -13.25 7.31
N VAL A 181 7.97 -13.02 7.89
CA VAL A 181 6.98 -14.08 8.16
C VAL A 181 6.54 -14.77 6.87
N LEU A 182 6.46 -14.02 5.76
CA LEU A 182 6.16 -14.57 4.43
C LEU A 182 7.37 -15.26 3.77
N GLY A 183 8.58 -15.16 4.33
CA GLY A 183 9.79 -15.76 3.75
C GLY A 183 10.24 -15.11 2.43
N VAL A 184 9.81 -13.88 2.16
CA VAL A 184 10.08 -13.17 0.89
C VAL A 184 11.00 -11.95 1.07
N GLN A 185 11.50 -11.70 2.28
CA GLN A 185 12.33 -10.53 2.58
C GLN A 185 13.54 -10.38 1.65
N ASP A 186 14.23 -11.48 1.32
CA ASP A 186 15.41 -11.44 0.43
C ASP A 186 15.05 -11.33 -1.06
N LYS A 187 13.76 -11.48 -1.40
CA LYS A 187 13.25 -11.44 -2.78
C LYS A 187 12.71 -10.06 -3.15
N VAL A 188 12.43 -9.18 -2.17
CA VAL A 188 11.92 -7.83 -2.42
C VAL A 188 13.03 -6.83 -2.72
N ARG A 189 12.68 -5.77 -3.44
CA ARG A 189 13.57 -4.69 -3.87
C ARG A 189 13.20 -3.41 -3.15
N GLY A 190 14.12 -2.90 -2.32
CA GLY A 190 13.93 -1.67 -1.57
C GLY A 190 13.95 -0.39 -2.43
N TYR A 191 13.82 0.75 -1.76
CA TYR A 191 13.70 2.07 -2.38
C TYR A 191 14.82 2.36 -3.38
N LYS A 192 16.07 2.05 -3.04
CA LYS A 192 17.22 2.31 -3.93
C LYS A 192 17.20 1.45 -5.19
N GLN A 193 16.77 0.19 -5.10
CA GLN A 193 16.61 -0.67 -6.27
C GLN A 193 15.47 -0.14 -7.14
N ALA A 194 14.35 0.28 -6.54
CA ALA A 194 13.22 0.87 -7.25
C ALA A 194 13.64 2.10 -8.09
N LEU A 195 14.44 3.00 -7.51
CA LEU A 195 14.95 4.19 -8.21
C LEU A 195 15.79 3.85 -9.45
N LYS A 196 16.46 2.68 -9.51
CA LYS A 196 17.20 2.26 -10.71
C LYS A 196 16.27 1.87 -11.86
N GLY A 197 15.15 1.22 -11.57
CA GLY A 197 14.11 0.90 -12.56
C GLY A 197 13.39 2.14 -13.08
N VAL A 198 13.25 3.16 -12.22
CA VAL A 198 12.67 4.47 -12.57
C VAL A 198 13.64 5.33 -13.39
N LYS A 199 14.96 5.21 -13.18
CA LYS A 199 15.98 6.01 -13.88
C LYS A 199 16.01 5.88 -15.40
N GLY A 200 15.62 4.73 -15.96
CA GLY A 200 15.61 4.50 -17.41
C GLY A 200 14.59 5.35 -18.19
N LEU A 201 13.71 6.07 -17.49
CA LEU A 201 12.61 6.87 -18.05
C LEU A 201 12.66 8.35 -17.61
N LEU A 202 13.72 8.75 -16.92
CA LEU A 202 13.97 10.12 -16.43
C LEU A 202 15.03 10.88 -17.26
N VAL A 203 15.42 10.33 -18.41
CA VAL A 203 16.28 10.97 -19.42
C VAL A 203 15.44 11.28 -20.65
#